data_AF-A0A093HU41-F1
#
_entry.id   AF-A0A093HU41-F1
#
_cell.length_a   1.000
_cell.length_b   1.000
_cell.length_c   1.000
_cell.angle_alpha   90.00
_cell.angle_beta   90.00
_cell.angle_gamma   90.00
#
_symmetry.space_group_name_H-M   'P 1'
#
loop_
_entity.id
_entity.type
_entity.pdbx_description
1 polymer ?
#
loop_
_entity_poly.entity_id
_entity_poly.type
_entity_poly.pdbx_seq_one_letter_code
_entity_poly.pdbx_strand_id
1 'polypeptide(L)'
;GPDDSHFVWKKNRQKMQACIMEQSHTLVDGRLHILSWVKDSISESTEYKCSVVSKVGNATSEVLITVEDKDSTGQDGWTKELDSWRTAISEHDKMMQNWKKTW
;
A
#
# COMPACT_ATOMS: atom_id res chain seq x y z
N GLY A 1 6.79 -14.51 0.37
CA GLY A 1 5.99 -15.20 -0.64
C GLY A 1 6.89 -15.99 -1.57
N PRO A 2 6.32 -16.60 -2.62
CA PRO A 2 7.05 -17.20 -3.73
C PRO A 2 8.04 -16.22 -4.37
N ASP A 3 9.16 -16.72 -4.91
CA ASP A 3 10.22 -15.92 -5.54
C ASP A 3 9.82 -15.36 -6.92
N ASP A 4 8.81 -15.93 -7.57
CA ASP A 4 8.23 -15.49 -8.83
C ASP A 4 7.09 -14.45 -8.65
N SER A 5 6.96 -13.89 -7.45
CA SER A 5 5.92 -12.90 -7.14
C SER A 5 6.20 -11.54 -7.79
N HIS A 6 5.18 -10.92 -8.38
CA HIS A 6 5.25 -9.55 -8.91
C HIS A 6 3.96 -8.77 -8.61
N PHE A 7 4.06 -7.44 -8.58
CA PHE A 7 2.91 -6.57 -8.34
C PHE A 7 2.23 -6.12 -9.64
N VAL A 8 0.91 -5.94 -9.55
CA VAL A 8 0.08 -5.32 -10.57
C VAL A 8 -0.78 -4.25 -9.89
N TRP A 9 -0.56 -3.00 -10.29
CA TRP A 9 -1.33 -1.86 -9.80
C TRP A 9 -2.38 -1.42 -10.81
N LYS A 10 -3.56 -1.06 -10.31
CA LYS A 10 -4.61 -0.39 -11.07
C LYS A 10 -5.09 0.87 -10.34
N LYS A 11 -5.35 1.93 -11.11
CA LYS A 11 -6.01 3.17 -10.72
C LYS A 11 -7.30 3.27 -11.53
N ASN A 12 -8.45 3.38 -10.86
CA ASN A 12 -9.77 3.40 -11.52
C ASN A 12 -9.90 2.28 -12.57
N ARG A 13 -9.55 1.05 -12.16
CA ARG A 13 -9.53 -0.18 -12.99
C ARG A 13 -8.54 -0.21 -14.15
N GLN A 14 -7.84 0.88 -14.44
CA GLN A 14 -6.80 0.97 -15.47
C GLN A 14 -5.43 0.61 -14.89
N LYS A 15 -4.62 -0.14 -15.65
CA LYS A 15 -3.27 -0.53 -15.21
C LYS A 15 -2.37 0.70 -15.07
N MET A 16 -1.72 0.84 -13.92
CA MET A 16 -0.73 1.89 -13.68
C MET A 16 0.63 1.49 -14.27
N GLN A 17 1.39 2.49 -14.74
CA GLN A 17 2.73 2.31 -15.32
C GLN A 17 3.78 3.25 -14.69
N ALA A 18 3.35 4.20 -13.85
CA ALA A 18 4.19 5.20 -13.22
C ALA A 18 3.78 5.37 -11.76
N CYS A 19 4.63 6.06 -10.98
CA CYS A 19 4.38 6.38 -9.57
C CYS A 19 4.30 5.16 -8.62
N ILE A 20 4.77 3.99 -9.09
CA ILE A 20 4.85 2.75 -8.33
C ILE A 20 6.27 2.59 -7.81
N MET A 21 6.41 2.26 -6.53
CA MET A 21 7.66 1.89 -5.90
C MET A 21 7.57 0.45 -5.43
N GLU A 22 8.68 -0.26 -5.51
CA GLU A 22 8.78 -1.65 -5.08
C GLU A 22 10.07 -1.85 -4.28
N GLN A 23 10.01 -2.70 -3.28
CA GLN A 23 11.15 -3.17 -2.52
C GLN A 23 11.07 -4.68 -2.41
N SER A 24 12.18 -5.36 -2.66
CA SER A 24 12.30 -6.81 -2.52
C SER A 24 13.53 -7.18 -1.71
N HIS A 25 13.40 -8.24 -0.91
CA HIS A 25 14.46 -8.80 -0.11
C HIS A 25 14.30 -10.32 -0.03
N THR A 26 15.31 -11.05 -0.51
CA THR A 26 15.36 -12.51 -0.41
C THR A 26 15.90 -12.91 0.96
N LEU A 27 15.16 -13.74 1.67
CA LEU A 27 15.57 -14.32 2.94
C LEU A 27 16.54 -15.48 2.73
N VAL A 28 17.26 -15.86 3.79
CA VAL A 28 18.25 -16.95 3.77
C VAL A 28 17.63 -18.30 3.38
N ASP A 29 16.34 -18.50 3.67
CA ASP A 29 15.60 -19.72 3.32
C ASP A 29 14.99 -19.69 1.91
N GLY A 30 15.32 -18.68 1.10
CA GLY A 30 14.83 -18.51 -0.27
C GLY A 30 13.44 -17.88 -0.39
N ARG A 31 12.74 -17.61 0.73
CA ARG A 31 11.48 -16.87 0.69
C ARG A 31 11.72 -15.39 0.34
N LEU A 32 10.76 -14.78 -0.35
CA LEU A 32 10.86 -13.38 -0.75
C LEU A 32 9.97 -12.47 0.12
N HIS A 33 10.54 -11.44 0.73
CA HIS A 33 9.81 -10.30 1.28
C HIS A 33 9.69 -9.23 0.20
N ILE A 34 8.47 -8.87 -0.17
CA ILE A 34 8.18 -7.83 -1.16
C ILE A 34 7.19 -6.82 -0.61
N LEU A 35 7.41 -5.56 -0.96
CA LEU A 35 6.55 -4.44 -0.60
C LEU A 35 6.39 -3.55 -1.84
N SER A 36 5.19 -3.04 -2.07
CA SER A 36 4.95 -2.05 -3.12
C SER A 36 3.96 -1.00 -2.63
N TRP A 37 4.20 0.24 -3.05
CA TRP A 37 3.35 1.38 -2.73
C TRP A 37 3.33 2.37 -3.89
N VAL A 38 2.33 3.26 -3.87
CA VAL A 38 2.12 4.29 -4.89
C VAL A 38 2.23 5.67 -4.26
N LYS A 39 2.82 6.62 -4.98
CA LYS A 39 2.86 8.03 -4.61
C LYS A 39 2.23 8.83 -5.74
N ASP A 40 0.95 9.13 -5.60
CA ASP A 40 0.15 9.79 -6.64
C ASP A 40 -0.39 11.14 -6.15
N SER A 41 -0.72 12.03 -7.08
CA SER A 41 -1.47 13.26 -6.83
C SER A 41 -2.86 13.11 -7.44
N ILE A 42 -3.89 13.17 -6.60
CA ILE A 42 -5.29 13.00 -7.01
C ILE A 42 -6.07 14.30 -6.81
N SER A 43 -6.93 14.61 -7.76
CA SER A 43 -7.89 15.73 -7.70
C SER A 43 -9.33 15.28 -7.48
N GLU A 44 -9.58 13.98 -7.55
CA GLU A 44 -10.90 13.36 -7.45
C GLU A 44 -10.80 12.02 -6.72
N SER A 45 -11.93 11.55 -6.20
CA SER A 45 -12.02 10.25 -5.56
C SER A 45 -11.53 9.14 -6.50
N THR A 46 -10.61 8.31 -6.01
CA THR A 46 -9.85 7.38 -6.83
C THR A 46 -9.77 6.01 -6.18
N GLU A 47 -10.09 4.96 -6.94
CA GLU A 47 -9.92 3.56 -6.55
C GLU A 47 -8.50 3.09 -6.91
N TYR A 48 -7.82 2.48 -5.95
CA TYR A 48 -6.55 1.79 -6.15
C TYR A 48 -6.68 0.32 -5.83
N LYS A 49 -6.08 -0.52 -6.67
CA LYS A 49 -6.00 -1.95 -6.45
C LYS A 49 -4.58 -2.45 -6.69
N CYS A 50 -4.03 -3.10 -5.69
CA CYS A 50 -2.75 -3.79 -5.75
C CYS A 50 -2.98 -5.30 -5.71
N SER A 51 -2.46 -6.02 -6.69
CA SER A 51 -2.43 -7.48 -6.68
C SER A 51 -0.98 -7.95 -6.68
N VAL A 52 -0.65 -8.90 -5.81
CA VAL A 52 0.58 -9.69 -5.90
C VAL A 52 0.25 -11.01 -6.59
N VAL A 53 0.98 -11.36 -7.64
CA VAL A 53 0.71 -12.52 -8.50
C VAL A 53 1.95 -13.40 -8.58
N SER A 54 1.74 -14.71 -8.47
CA SER A 54 2.75 -15.78 -8.61
C SER A 54 2.14 -16.96 -9.37
N LYS A 55 2.95 -17.95 -9.78
CA LYS A 55 2.44 -19.18 -10.41
C LYS A 55 1.50 -19.97 -9.51
N VAL A 56 1.65 -19.86 -8.19
CA VAL A 56 0.85 -20.60 -7.21
C VAL A 56 -0.42 -19.87 -6.77
N GLY A 57 -0.62 -18.62 -7.22
CA GLY A 57 -1.83 -17.84 -6.93
C GLY A 57 -1.57 -16.35 -6.79
N ASN A 58 -2.59 -15.63 -6.32
CA ASN A 58 -2.54 -14.18 -6.12
C ASN A 58 -3.22 -13.76 -4.81
N ALA A 59 -2.82 -12.59 -4.31
CA ALA A 59 -3.54 -11.85 -3.27
C ALA A 59 -3.79 -10.42 -3.74
N THR A 60 -4.87 -9.81 -3.27
CA THR A 60 -5.28 -8.46 -3.70
C THR A 60 -5.67 -7.60 -2.50
N SER A 61 -5.28 -6.33 -2.56
CA SER A 61 -5.73 -5.25 -1.68
C SER A 61 -6.34 -4.14 -2.52
N GLU A 62 -7.45 -3.57 -2.07
CA GLU A 62 -8.21 -2.55 -2.79
C GLU A 62 -8.65 -1.46 -1.81
N VAL A 63 -8.54 -0.20 -2.23
CA VAL A 63 -8.89 0.96 -1.41
C VAL A 63 -9.48 2.06 -2.30
N LEU A 64 -10.51 2.72 -1.79
CA LEU A 64 -11.05 3.95 -2.36
C LEU A 64 -10.54 5.13 -1.56
N ILE A 65 -9.84 6.06 -2.20
CA ILE A 65 -9.47 7.34 -1.60
C ILE A 65 -10.50 8.36 -2.03
N THR A 66 -11.28 8.90 -1.10
CA THR A 66 -12.28 9.93 -1.36
C THR A 66 -11.64 11.31 -1.19
N VAL A 67 -11.80 12.19 -2.19
CA VAL A 67 -11.44 13.61 -2.06
C VAL A 67 -12.72 14.36 -1.70
N GLU A 68 -12.82 14.80 -0.43
CA GLU A 68 -13.96 15.59 0.03
C GLU A 68 -13.85 17.04 -0.48
N ASP A 69 -15.00 17.59 -0.90
CA ASP A 69 -15.09 18.99 -1.29
C ASP A 69 -15.06 19.89 -0.04
N LYS A 70 -14.33 21.00 -0.12
CA LYS A 70 -14.01 21.88 1.02
C LYS A 70 -15.24 22.48 1.71
N ASP A 71 -16.40 22.48 1.04
CA ASP A 71 -17.65 23.07 1.54
C ASP A 71 -18.55 22.07 2.28
N SER A 72 -18.17 20.79 2.35
CA SER A 72 -18.89 19.81 3.15
C SER A 72 -18.35 19.77 4.58
N THR A 73 -19.20 19.49 5.55
CA THR A 73 -18.96 19.46 7.01
C THR A 73 -17.90 18.44 7.50
N GLY A 74 -16.97 18.00 6.64
CA GLY A 74 -16.09 16.82 6.78
C GLY A 74 -14.76 17.01 7.52
N GLN A 75 -14.39 18.24 7.91
CA GLN A 75 -13.05 18.49 8.46
C GLN A 75 -12.78 17.78 9.81
N ASP A 76 -13.79 17.53 10.65
CA ASP A 76 -13.63 16.75 11.90
C ASP A 76 -13.47 15.23 11.63
N GLY A 77 -14.12 14.71 10.58
CA GLY A 77 -14.03 13.30 10.17
C GLY A 77 -12.66 12.97 9.58
N TRP A 78 -12.20 13.79 8.64
CA TRP A 78 -10.87 13.65 8.02
C TRP A 78 -9.73 13.69 9.03
N THR A 79 -9.83 14.54 10.06
CA THR A 79 -8.78 14.66 11.08
C THR A 79 -8.61 13.36 11.89
N LYS A 80 -9.72 12.71 12.24
CA LYS A 80 -9.70 11.42 12.96
C LYS A 80 -9.16 10.27 12.11
N GLU A 81 -9.56 10.19 10.84
CA GLU A 81 -9.03 9.18 9.93
C GLU A 81 -7.53 9.39 9.68
N LEU A 82 -7.09 10.62 9.46
CA LEU A 82 -5.68 10.96 9.28
C LEU A 82 -4.84 10.59 10.51
N ASP A 83 -5.33 10.84 11.72
CA ASP A 83 -4.65 10.43 12.96
C ASP A 83 -4.60 8.91 13.13
N SER A 84 -5.67 8.19 12.73
CA SER A 84 -5.66 6.73 12.69
C SER A 84 -4.60 6.19 11.73
N TRP A 85 -4.51 6.74 10.52
CA TRP A 85 -3.49 6.38 9.54
C TRP A 85 -2.07 6.67 10.03
N ARG A 86 -1.83 7.83 10.65
CA ARG A 86 -0.52 8.16 11.25
C ARG A 86 -0.14 7.17 12.35
N THR A 87 -1.12 6.76 13.15
CA THR A 87 -0.91 5.75 14.20
C THR A 87 -0.52 4.41 13.61
N ALA A 88 -1.27 3.90 12.62
CA ALA A 88 -0.96 2.63 11.95
C ALA A 88 0.43 2.61 11.29
N ILE A 89 0.83 3.72 10.65
CA ILE A 89 2.18 3.86 10.06
C ILE A 89 3.26 3.82 11.15
N SER A 90 3.04 4.52 12.27
CA SER A 90 3.98 4.55 13.40
C SER A 90 4.14 3.17 14.05
N GLU A 91 3.05 2.42 14.20
CA GLU A 91 3.07 1.05 14.71
C GLU A 91 3.82 0.10 13.76
N HIS A 92 3.56 0.21 12.45
CA HIS A 92 4.29 -0.57 11.45
C HIS A 92 5.80 -0.25 11.46
N ASP A 93 6.19 1.03 11.54
CA ASP A 93 7.61 1.39 11.65
C ASP A 93 8.25 0.79 12.93
N LYS A 94 7.58 0.90 14.09
CA LYS A 94 8.06 0.25 15.33
C LYS A 94 8.23 -1.24 15.17
N MET A 95 7.27 -1.93 14.55
CA MET A 95 7.36 -3.36 14.26
C MET A 95 8.60 -3.66 13.40
N MET A 96 8.82 -2.89 12.33
CA MET A 96 9.96 -3.04 11.44
C MET A 96 11.30 -2.78 12.13
N GLN A 97 11.40 -1.77 13.01
CA GLN A 97 12.61 -1.51 13.78
C GLN A 97 12.92 -2.61 14.79
N ASN A 98 11.89 -3.18 15.42
CA ASN A 98 12.07 -4.31 16.33
C ASN A 98 12.55 -5.55 15.57
N TRP A 99 11.95 -5.84 14.41
CA TRP A 99 12.39 -6.95 13.56
C TRP A 99 13.87 -6.83 13.15
N LYS A 100 14.35 -5.63 12.80
CA LYS A 100 15.77 -5.37 12.49
C LYS A 100 16.74 -5.61 13.67
N LYS A 101 16.26 -5.63 14.91
CA LYS A 101 17.10 -5.90 16.09
C LYS A 101 17.12 -7.37 16.46
N THR A 102 16.06 -8.10 16.13
CA THR A 102 15.90 -9.52 16.50
C THR A 102 16.50 -10.47 15.47
N TRP A 103 16.63 -10.02 14.22
CA TRP A 103 17.27 -10.72 13.10
C TRP A 103 18.52 -9.95 12.66
#